data_AF-A0A7L3GLN5-F1
#
_entry.id   AF-A0A7L3GLN5-F1
#
_cell.length_a   1.000
_cell.length_b   1.000
_cell.length_c   1.000
_cell.angle_alpha   90.00
_cell.angle_beta   90.00
_cell.angle_gamma   90.00
#
_symmetry.space_group_name_H-M   'P 1'
#
loop_
_entity.id
_entity.type
_entity.pdbx_description
1 polymer ?
#
loop_
_entity_poly.entity_id
_entity_poly.type
_entity_poly.pdbx_seq_one_letter_code
_entity_poly.pdbx_strand_id
1 'polypeptide(L)'
;MASPRLETYCCPNRDAATQLVMNFQPEVFCGVCIGSASVSLLLTILQLLPKKGQSLRKMPKASSSSTILLLISICDILGGLGMIFRSSVWLGFPGFIANISVVNGTSVWPSAFCVGSAMWIQLLYSAGFWWLFCYAVDSYLVVRRSAGLSTIVLYHMMTWGLAVMLCVEGIALLYYPSLSSCENGLEHAIPHYITTYAPLLLVLVVNPILFRRTVSA
;
A
#
# COMPACT_ATOMS: atom_id res chain seq x y z
N MET A 1 -6.03 5.96 -3.00
CA MET A 1 -4.73 6.63 -3.21
C MET A 1 -3.51 5.76 -2.89
N ALA A 2 -3.69 4.45 -2.69
CA ALA A 2 -2.60 3.48 -2.79
C ALA A 2 -2.17 3.29 -4.27
N SER A 3 -1.84 4.38 -4.95
CA SER A 3 -1.34 4.29 -6.31
C SER A 3 0.13 3.87 -6.24
N PRO A 4 0.57 2.87 -7.01
CA PRO A 4 1.99 2.58 -7.26
C PRO A 4 2.85 3.79 -7.63
N ARG A 5 2.20 4.87 -8.06
CA ARG A 5 2.80 6.15 -8.43
C ARG A 5 3.12 7.04 -7.24
N LEU A 6 2.95 6.57 -6.00
CA LEU A 6 3.10 7.44 -4.83
C LEU A 6 4.53 8.01 -4.71
N GLU A 7 5.51 7.20 -5.07
CA GLU A 7 6.92 7.59 -5.13
C GLU A 7 7.21 8.58 -6.26
N THR A 8 6.46 8.55 -7.37
CA THR A 8 6.65 9.52 -8.48
C THR A 8 6.24 10.95 -8.12
N TYR A 9 5.35 11.14 -7.13
CA TYR A 9 4.96 12.49 -6.70
C TYR A 9 6.10 13.29 -6.04
N CYS A 10 7.15 12.62 -5.57
CA CYS A 10 8.30 13.30 -4.98
C CYS A 10 9.30 13.81 -6.05
N CYS A 11 9.15 13.38 -7.30
CA CYS A 11 9.89 13.86 -8.46
C CYS A 11 8.91 14.31 -9.57
N PRO A 12 8.27 15.48 -9.43
CA PRO A 12 7.20 15.92 -10.32
C PRO A 12 7.64 16.08 -11.79
N ASN A 13 8.92 16.29 -12.08
CA ASN A 13 9.43 16.46 -13.45
C ASN A 13 9.50 15.18 -14.28
N ARG A 14 9.28 13.98 -13.70
CA ARG A 14 9.45 12.72 -14.43
C ARG A 14 8.25 12.27 -15.27
N ASP A 15 7.03 12.67 -14.92
CA ASP A 15 5.81 12.19 -15.57
C ASP A 15 4.79 13.32 -15.78
N ALA A 16 4.34 13.50 -17.02
CA ALA A 16 3.39 14.55 -17.38
C ALA A 16 2.03 14.38 -16.69
N ALA A 17 1.62 13.14 -16.39
CA ALA A 17 0.39 12.88 -15.62
C ALA A 17 0.54 13.29 -14.14
N THR A 18 1.73 13.12 -13.56
CA THR A 18 2.03 13.57 -12.20
C THR A 18 2.08 15.10 -12.12
N GLN A 19 2.69 15.77 -13.11
CA GLN A 19 2.61 17.24 -13.21
C GLN A 19 1.17 17.73 -13.35
N LEU A 20 0.36 17.08 -14.18
CA LEU A 20 -1.04 17.47 -14.37
C LEU A 20 -1.82 17.38 -13.05
N VAL A 21 -1.69 16.30 -12.28
CA VAL A 21 -2.40 16.15 -10.98
C VAL A 21 -1.96 17.20 -9.96
N MET A 22 -0.65 17.48 -9.87
CA MET A 22 -0.12 18.48 -8.94
C MET A 22 -0.47 19.93 -9.35
N ASN A 23 -0.59 20.21 -10.65
CA ASN A 23 -0.92 21.54 -11.17
C ASN A 23 -2.43 21.82 -11.18
N PHE A 24 -3.29 20.80 -11.26
CA PHE A 24 -4.73 21.02 -11.46
C PHE A 24 -5.44 21.48 -10.17
N GLN A 25 -5.30 20.79 -9.03
CA GLN A 25 -5.81 21.20 -7.69
C GLN A 25 -5.25 20.29 -6.56
N PRO A 26 -4.08 20.61 -5.95
CA PRO A 26 -3.47 19.75 -4.92
C PRO A 26 -4.28 19.70 -3.61
N GLU A 27 -5.01 20.77 -3.28
CA GLU A 27 -5.82 20.84 -2.05
C GLU A 27 -7.02 19.91 -2.09
N VAL A 28 -7.76 19.90 -3.21
CA VAL A 28 -8.90 19.00 -3.43
C VAL A 28 -8.43 17.55 -3.42
N PHE A 29 -7.29 17.26 -4.05
CA PHE A 29 -6.69 15.94 -4.06
C PHE A 29 -6.38 15.46 -2.63
N CYS A 30 -5.68 16.28 -1.84
CA CYS A 30 -5.36 15.97 -0.44
C CYS A 30 -6.61 15.79 0.42
N GLY A 31 -7.63 16.65 0.25
CA GLY A 31 -8.90 16.55 0.96
C GLY A 31 -9.62 15.21 0.69
N VAL A 32 -9.63 14.76 -0.57
CA VAL A 32 -10.24 13.47 -0.95
C VAL A 32 -9.49 12.28 -0.33
N CYS A 33 -8.14 12.31 -0.26
CA CYS A 33 -7.43 11.21 0.41
C CYS A 33 -7.65 11.20 1.91
N ILE A 34 -7.67 12.35 2.59
CA ILE A 34 -7.98 12.40 4.02
C ILE A 34 -9.38 11.86 4.28
N GLY A 35 -10.38 12.32 3.51
CA GLY A 35 -11.75 11.86 3.65
C GLY A 35 -11.90 10.36 3.45
N SER A 36 -11.38 9.84 2.33
CA SER A 36 -11.47 8.40 2.03
C SER A 36 -10.67 7.52 3.00
N ALA A 37 -9.47 7.93 3.40
CA ALA A 37 -8.66 7.18 4.37
C ALA A 37 -9.29 7.18 5.76
N SER A 38 -9.89 8.31 6.19
CA SER A 38 -10.59 8.41 7.48
C SER A 38 -11.81 7.51 7.52
N VAL A 39 -12.59 7.47 6.44
CA VAL A 39 -13.74 6.54 6.31
C VAL A 39 -13.26 5.09 6.34
N SER A 40 -12.21 4.74 5.60
CA SER A 40 -11.63 3.38 5.61
C SER A 40 -11.20 2.98 7.02
N LEU A 41 -10.43 3.85 7.69
CA LEU A 41 -9.95 3.63 9.05
C LEU A 41 -11.10 3.40 10.03
N LEU A 42 -12.13 4.26 9.97
CA LEU A 42 -13.30 4.15 10.83
C LEU A 42 -14.03 2.83 10.59
N LEU A 43 -14.26 2.45 9.34
CA LEU A 43 -14.93 1.20 8.99
C LEU A 43 -14.11 -0.02 9.42
N THR A 44 -12.80 -0.02 9.23
CA THR A 44 -11.91 -1.11 9.65
C THR A 44 -11.87 -1.25 11.17
N ILE A 45 -11.83 -0.14 11.93
CA ILE A 45 -11.94 -0.15 13.40
C ILE A 45 -13.30 -0.69 13.84
N LEU A 46 -14.39 -0.27 13.19
CA LEU A 46 -15.74 -0.77 13.47
C LEU A 46 -15.88 -2.28 13.19
N GLN A 47 -15.16 -2.81 12.19
CA GLN A 47 -15.13 -4.25 11.90
C GLN A 47 -14.32 -5.05 12.95
N LEU A 48 -13.29 -4.45 13.53
CA LEU A 48 -12.45 -5.08 14.57
C LEU A 48 -13.08 -5.01 15.97
N LEU A 49 -13.97 -4.05 16.21
CA LEU A 49 -14.68 -3.94 17.49
C LEU A 49 -15.49 -5.22 17.76
N PRO A 50 -15.35 -5.83 18.95
CA PRO A 50 -16.06 -7.05 19.28
C PRO A 50 -17.57 -6.81 19.20
N LYS A 51 -18.26 -7.50 18.29
CA LYS A 51 -19.72 -7.43 18.18
C LYS A 51 -20.32 -7.88 19.51
N LYS A 52 -20.92 -6.94 20.23
CA LYS A 52 -21.61 -7.13 21.52
C LYS A 52 -22.74 -8.14 21.32
N GLY A 53 -22.46 -9.42 21.58
CA GLY A 53 -23.37 -10.53 21.33
C GLY A 53 -22.73 -11.84 20.89
N GLN A 54 -21.45 -11.86 20.47
CA GLN A 54 -20.72 -13.12 20.32
C GLN A 54 -20.36 -13.65 21.71
N SER A 55 -21.26 -14.47 22.23
CA SER A 55 -21.05 -15.33 23.39
C SER A 55 -19.66 -15.94 23.34
N LEU A 56 -19.02 -15.97 24.51
CA LEU A 56 -17.75 -16.61 24.88
C LEU A 56 -17.73 -18.14 24.61
N ARG A 57 -18.34 -18.60 23.51
CA ARG A 57 -18.48 -20.01 23.16
C ARG A 57 -17.26 -20.41 22.36
N LYS A 58 -16.17 -20.70 23.10
CA LYS A 58 -14.91 -21.29 22.62
C LYS A 58 -14.39 -20.60 21.35
N MET A 59 -13.51 -19.60 21.49
CA MET A 59 -12.60 -19.26 20.39
C MET A 59 -11.99 -20.56 19.88
N PRO A 60 -12.32 -21.04 18.66
CA PRO A 60 -11.52 -22.07 18.05
C PRO A 60 -10.12 -21.48 17.96
N LYS A 61 -9.10 -22.26 18.32
CA LYS A 61 -7.69 -21.95 18.10
C LYS A 61 -7.55 -21.11 16.84
N ALA A 62 -7.07 -19.86 16.95
CA ALA A 62 -7.12 -18.87 15.89
C ALA A 62 -6.78 -19.54 14.54
N SER A 63 -7.79 -19.67 13.67
CA SER A 63 -7.58 -20.27 12.36
C SER A 63 -6.56 -19.41 11.61
N SER A 64 -5.69 -20.02 10.80
CA SER A 64 -4.77 -19.32 9.88
C SER A 64 -5.44 -18.12 9.20
N SER A 65 -6.68 -18.31 8.74
CA SER A 65 -7.49 -17.29 8.07
C SER A 65 -7.84 -16.08 8.96
N SER A 66 -8.07 -16.28 10.26
CA SER A 66 -8.36 -15.19 11.19
C SER A 66 -7.13 -14.32 11.48
N THR A 67 -5.95 -14.94 11.54
CA THR A 67 -4.67 -14.23 11.65
C THR A 67 -4.39 -13.43 10.38
N ILE A 68 -4.63 -14.02 9.20
CA ILE A 68 -4.46 -13.31 7.92
C ILE A 68 -5.37 -12.09 7.85
N LEU A 69 -6.66 -12.22 8.20
CA LEU A 69 -7.60 -11.09 8.20
C LEU A 69 -7.17 -9.98 9.17
N LEU A 70 -6.66 -10.34 10.35
CA LEU A 70 -6.13 -9.35 11.30
C LEU A 70 -4.93 -8.59 10.70
N LEU A 71 -4.01 -9.29 10.02
CA LEU A 71 -2.85 -8.68 9.37
C LEU A 71 -3.27 -7.74 8.23
N ILE A 72 -4.26 -8.13 7.42
CA ILE A 72 -4.85 -7.25 6.39
C ILE A 72 -5.40 -5.97 7.03
N SER A 73 -6.18 -6.09 8.10
CA SER A 73 -6.73 -4.92 8.80
C SER A 73 -5.65 -4.02 9.40
N ILE A 74 -4.58 -4.59 9.95
CA ILE A 74 -3.43 -3.82 10.47
C ILE A 74 -2.74 -3.07 9.33
N CYS A 75 -2.51 -3.73 8.18
CA CYS A 75 -1.94 -3.09 7.00
C CYS A 75 -2.82 -1.93 6.49
N ASP A 76 -4.14 -2.10 6.44
CA ASP A 76 -5.07 -1.05 6.03
C ASP A 76 -5.08 0.14 6.99
N ILE A 77 -5.11 -0.12 8.31
CA ILE A 77 -5.07 0.92 9.34
C ILE A 77 -3.77 1.72 9.24
N LEU A 78 -2.62 1.05 9.24
CA LEU A 78 -1.31 1.71 9.23
C LEU A 78 -1.04 2.41 7.88
N GLY A 79 -1.48 1.84 6.76
CA GLY A 79 -1.40 2.47 5.44
C GLY A 79 -2.30 3.72 5.34
N GLY A 80 -3.53 3.62 5.87
CA GLY A 80 -4.47 4.74 5.99
C GLY A 80 -3.93 5.88 6.87
N LEU A 81 -3.29 5.55 8.00
CA LEU A 81 -2.61 6.53 8.85
C LEU A 81 -1.48 7.24 8.10
N GLY A 82 -0.66 6.51 7.35
CA GLY A 82 0.38 7.09 6.50
C GLY A 82 -0.20 8.08 5.47
N MET A 83 -1.31 7.70 4.81
CA MET A 83 -2.03 8.56 3.86
C MET A 83 -2.55 9.85 4.51
N ILE A 84 -3.16 9.75 5.69
CA ILE A 84 -3.67 10.91 6.43
C ILE A 84 -2.51 11.81 6.84
N PHE A 85 -1.43 11.23 7.36
CA PHE A 85 -0.24 11.97 7.80
C PHE A 85 0.39 12.76 6.65
N ARG A 86 0.66 12.09 5.51
CA ARG A 86 1.21 12.73 4.32
C ARG A 86 0.32 13.88 3.83
N SER A 87 -0.99 13.62 3.69
CA SER A 87 -1.94 14.59 3.15
C SER A 87 -2.15 15.78 4.08
N SER A 88 -2.12 15.55 5.40
CA SER A 88 -2.24 16.61 6.42
C SER A 88 -1.03 17.55 6.39
N VAL A 89 0.18 16.99 6.27
CA VAL A 89 1.40 17.81 6.12
C VAL A 89 1.37 18.59 4.81
N TRP A 90 0.89 17.97 3.73
CA TRP A 90 0.79 18.63 2.45
C TRP A 90 -0.19 19.83 2.45
N LEU A 91 -1.33 19.72 3.13
CA LEU A 91 -2.28 20.83 3.29
C LEU A 91 -1.81 21.87 4.31
N GLY A 92 -1.23 21.43 5.44
CA GLY A 92 -0.84 22.31 6.54
C GLY A 92 0.41 23.14 6.27
N PHE A 93 1.31 22.64 5.42
CA PHE A 93 2.61 23.27 5.16
C PHE A 93 2.94 23.29 3.66
N PRO A 94 2.20 24.07 2.83
CA PRO A 94 2.42 24.12 1.38
C PRO A 94 3.83 24.59 1.00
N GLY A 95 4.43 25.50 1.79
CA GLY A 95 5.81 25.95 1.61
C GLY A 95 6.88 24.87 1.85
N PHE A 96 6.56 23.83 2.62
CA PHE A 96 7.44 22.67 2.83
C PHE A 96 7.50 21.79 1.57
N ILE A 97 6.37 21.63 0.86
CA ILE A 97 6.31 20.87 -0.40
C ILE A 97 6.99 21.62 -1.55
N ALA A 98 6.79 22.94 -1.66
CA ALA A 98 7.35 23.73 -2.75
C ALA A 98 8.87 23.57 -2.86
N ASN A 99 9.55 23.36 -1.72
CA ASN A 99 10.99 23.13 -1.64
C ASN A 99 11.46 21.71 -2.02
N ILE A 100 10.56 20.76 -2.29
CA ILE A 100 10.92 19.39 -2.73
C ILE A 100 11.54 19.40 -4.15
N SER A 101 11.17 20.37 -4.98
CA SER A 101 11.53 20.42 -6.40
C SER A 101 12.72 21.35 -6.73
N VAL A 102 13.27 22.05 -5.74
CA VAL A 102 14.35 23.01 -5.98
C VAL A 102 15.67 22.24 -6.03
N VAL A 103 16.18 22.02 -7.25
CA VAL A 103 17.47 21.39 -7.58
C VAL A 103 18.67 22.01 -6.83
N ASN A 104 18.50 23.19 -6.22
CA ASN A 104 19.48 23.92 -5.42
C ASN A 104 19.15 24.08 -3.93
N GLY A 105 18.16 23.36 -3.40
CA GLY A 105 17.76 23.44 -1.98
C GLY A 105 18.75 22.74 -1.05
N THR A 106 19.28 23.44 -0.05
CA THR A 106 20.17 22.88 0.99
C THR A 106 19.46 21.97 1.99
N SER A 107 18.13 21.88 1.94
CA SER A 107 17.32 21.12 2.90
C SER A 107 16.91 19.75 2.35
N VAL A 108 17.51 18.68 2.90
CA VAL A 108 17.19 17.26 2.59
C VAL A 108 15.84 16.80 3.21
N TRP A 109 15.30 17.57 4.16
CA TRP A 109 14.14 17.18 4.97
C TRP A 109 12.83 17.00 4.18
N PRO A 110 12.46 17.90 3.23
CA PRO A 110 11.23 17.75 2.45
C PRO A 110 11.23 16.53 1.52
N SER A 111 12.34 16.26 0.86
CA SER A 111 12.48 15.08 -0.01
C SER A 111 12.48 13.79 0.82
N ALA A 112 13.24 13.74 1.92
CA ALA A 112 13.25 12.60 2.83
C ALA A 112 11.85 12.29 3.40
N PHE A 113 11.08 13.33 3.77
CA PHE A 113 9.70 13.17 4.20
C PHE A 113 8.81 12.61 3.09
N CYS A 114 8.93 13.13 1.87
CA CYS A 114 8.11 12.68 0.75
C CYS A 114 8.38 11.21 0.41
N VAL A 115 9.66 10.84 0.31
CA VAL A 115 10.09 9.45 0.03
C VAL A 115 9.70 8.53 1.17
N GLY A 116 10.03 8.90 2.42
CA GLY A 116 9.73 8.07 3.59
C GLY A 116 8.23 7.82 3.79
N SER A 117 7.40 8.85 3.62
CA SER A 117 5.94 8.69 3.67
C SER A 117 5.41 7.85 2.51
N ALA A 118 5.97 8.01 1.30
CA ALA A 118 5.60 7.17 0.16
C ALA A 118 5.94 5.69 0.40
N MET A 119 7.15 5.40 0.89
CA MET A 119 7.60 4.05 1.21
C MET A 119 6.73 3.39 2.29
N TRP A 120 6.39 4.12 3.36
CA TRP A 120 5.49 3.61 4.40
C TRP A 120 4.18 3.15 3.78
N ILE A 121 3.53 4.03 3.01
CA ILE A 121 2.23 3.76 2.41
C ILE A 121 2.33 2.60 1.40
N GLN A 122 3.34 2.61 0.53
CA GLN A 122 3.55 1.59 -0.51
C GLN A 122 3.82 0.21 0.08
N LEU A 123 4.69 0.10 1.08
CA LEU A 123 5.02 -1.16 1.73
C LEU A 123 3.78 -1.80 2.35
N LEU A 124 2.98 -1.03 3.09
CA LEU A 124 1.85 -1.59 3.83
C LEU A 124 0.67 -1.91 2.94
N TYR A 125 0.37 -1.09 1.92
CA TYR A 125 -0.66 -1.45 0.95
C TYR A 125 -0.23 -2.66 0.11
N SER A 126 1.03 -2.74 -0.32
CA SER A 126 1.54 -3.90 -1.07
C SER A 126 1.47 -5.18 -0.25
N ALA A 127 1.90 -5.11 1.02
CA ALA A 127 1.75 -6.23 1.95
C ALA A 127 0.28 -6.63 2.11
N GLY A 128 -0.62 -5.67 2.25
CA GLY A 128 -2.07 -5.90 2.33
C GLY A 128 -2.63 -6.64 1.09
N PHE A 129 -2.19 -6.24 -0.11
CA PHE A 129 -2.57 -6.93 -1.36
C PHE A 129 -2.09 -8.39 -1.39
N TRP A 130 -0.84 -8.64 -0.99
CA TRP A 130 -0.32 -10.00 -0.92
C TRP A 130 -1.01 -10.82 0.17
N TRP A 131 -1.33 -10.22 1.31
CA TRP A 131 -2.11 -10.87 2.35
C TRP A 131 -3.51 -11.26 1.88
N LEU A 132 -4.16 -10.41 1.08
CA LEU A 132 -5.46 -10.71 0.48
C LEU A 132 -5.37 -11.90 -0.49
N PHE A 133 -4.30 -11.99 -1.28
CA PHE A 133 -4.04 -13.15 -2.12
C PHE A 133 -3.84 -14.43 -1.29
N CYS A 134 -2.98 -14.38 -0.26
CA CYS A 134 -2.79 -15.51 0.66
C CYS A 134 -4.10 -15.90 1.35
N TYR A 135 -4.96 -14.95 1.71
CA TYR A 135 -6.28 -15.24 2.27
C TYR A 135 -7.19 -16.01 1.31
N ALA A 136 -7.21 -15.64 0.03
CA ALA A 136 -7.98 -16.35 -0.99
C ALA A 136 -7.48 -17.80 -1.17
N VAL A 137 -6.16 -17.99 -1.17
CA VAL A 137 -5.53 -19.33 -1.22
C VAL A 137 -5.83 -20.14 0.04
N ASP A 138 -5.67 -19.56 1.23
CA ASP A 138 -5.93 -20.21 2.52
C ASP A 138 -7.40 -20.66 2.61
N SER A 139 -8.33 -19.79 2.21
CA SER A 139 -9.76 -20.11 2.16
C SER A 139 -10.05 -21.32 1.25
N TYR A 140 -9.40 -21.39 0.08
CA TYR A 140 -9.52 -22.54 -0.83
C TYR A 140 -8.91 -23.82 -0.24
N LEU A 141 -7.72 -23.74 0.39
CA LEU A 141 -7.03 -24.89 0.99
C LEU A 141 -7.74 -25.42 2.23
N VAL A 142 -8.39 -24.56 3.02
CA VAL A 142 -9.19 -24.96 4.19
C VAL A 142 -10.36 -25.84 3.75
N VAL A 143 -11.07 -25.49 2.68
CA VAL A 143 -12.15 -26.33 2.11
C VAL A 143 -11.61 -27.68 1.65
N ARG A 144 -10.40 -27.71 1.07
CA ARG A 144 -9.71 -28.95 0.66
C ARG A 144 -9.05 -29.71 1.82
N ARG A 145 -9.16 -29.23 3.07
CA ARG A 145 -8.48 -29.78 4.27
C ARG A 145 -6.96 -29.91 4.14
N SER A 146 -6.31 -29.01 3.38
CA SER A 146 -4.86 -29.04 3.13
C SER A 146 -4.08 -27.92 3.81
N ALA A 147 -4.74 -27.07 4.62
CA ALA A 147 -4.10 -25.95 5.30
C ALA A 147 -3.40 -26.39 6.60
N GLY A 148 -2.18 -25.91 6.86
CA GLY A 148 -1.38 -26.23 8.05
C GLY A 148 -0.50 -25.08 8.54
N LEU A 149 0.19 -25.26 9.68
CA LEU A 149 1.04 -24.24 10.31
C LEU A 149 2.26 -23.82 9.47
N SER A 150 2.79 -24.74 8.65
CA SER A 150 3.89 -24.41 7.72
C SER A 150 3.46 -23.39 6.65
N THR A 151 2.18 -23.40 6.28
CA THR A 151 1.63 -22.53 5.24
C THR A 151 1.58 -21.06 5.67
N ILE A 152 1.24 -20.77 6.93
CA ILE A 152 1.19 -19.37 7.42
C ILE A 152 2.57 -18.72 7.48
N VAL A 153 3.63 -19.49 7.78
CA VAL A 153 5.02 -18.99 7.75
C VAL A 153 5.41 -18.65 6.32
N LEU A 154 5.09 -19.52 5.36
CA LEU A 154 5.31 -19.25 3.94
C LEU A 154 4.58 -17.98 3.48
N TYR A 155 3.34 -17.79 3.91
CA TYR A 155 2.58 -16.57 3.61
C TYR A 155 3.29 -15.32 4.15
N HIS A 156 3.75 -15.33 5.40
CA HIS A 156 4.50 -14.19 5.95
C HIS A 156 5.76 -13.87 5.13
N MET A 157 6.58 -14.87 4.81
CA MET A 157 7.81 -14.66 4.05
C MET A 157 7.51 -14.11 2.65
N MET A 158 6.47 -14.64 1.99
CA MET A 158 6.05 -14.18 0.67
C MET A 158 5.50 -12.75 0.71
N THR A 159 4.55 -12.45 1.60
CA THR A 159 3.86 -11.15 1.63
C THR A 159 4.82 -10.01 1.95
N TRP A 160 5.65 -10.17 2.98
CA TRP A 160 6.62 -9.15 3.38
C TRP A 160 7.81 -9.11 2.41
N GLY A 161 8.30 -10.26 1.94
CA GLY A 161 9.40 -10.34 0.99
C GLY A 161 9.07 -9.63 -0.32
N LEU A 162 7.92 -9.93 -0.93
CA LEU A 162 7.48 -9.29 -2.18
C LEU A 162 7.17 -7.80 -1.98
N ALA A 163 6.56 -7.41 -0.86
CA ALA A 163 6.30 -6.00 -0.57
C ALA A 163 7.61 -5.19 -0.40
N VAL A 164 8.61 -5.74 0.27
CA VAL A 164 9.94 -5.11 0.40
C VAL A 164 10.64 -5.04 -0.95
N MET A 165 10.60 -6.10 -1.76
CA MET A 165 11.20 -6.09 -3.10
C MET A 165 10.59 -4.98 -3.96
N LEU A 166 9.26 -4.84 -4.00
CA LEU A 166 8.59 -3.77 -4.75
C LEU A 166 8.91 -2.37 -4.22
N CYS A 167 9.07 -2.21 -2.91
CA CYS A 167 9.46 -0.94 -2.30
C CYS A 167 10.92 -0.57 -2.64
N VAL A 168 11.85 -1.53 -2.54
CA VAL A 168 13.26 -1.32 -2.87
C VAL A 168 13.45 -1.06 -4.37
N GLU A 169 12.75 -1.79 -5.23
CA GLU A 169 12.78 -1.58 -6.68
C GLU A 169 12.29 -0.17 -7.03
N GLY A 170 11.18 0.27 -6.43
CA GLY A 170 10.68 1.63 -6.59
C GLY A 170 11.71 2.68 -6.20
N ILE A 171 12.38 2.52 -5.05
CA ILE A 171 13.42 3.46 -4.64
C ILE A 171 14.62 3.43 -5.60
N ALA A 172 15.10 2.23 -5.94
CA ALA A 172 16.28 2.05 -6.78
C ALA A 172 16.05 2.60 -8.20
N LEU A 173 14.88 2.38 -8.79
CA LEU A 173 14.55 2.86 -10.13
C LEU A 173 14.18 4.35 -10.18
N LEU A 174 13.62 4.90 -9.09
CA LEU A 174 13.22 6.31 -9.03
C LEU A 174 14.30 7.25 -8.52
N TYR A 175 15.21 6.82 -7.64
CA TYR A 175 16.13 7.72 -6.92
C TYR A 175 17.62 7.39 -7.07
N TYR A 176 17.99 6.41 -7.88
CA TYR A 176 19.38 6.20 -8.24
C TYR A 176 19.81 7.21 -9.33
N PRO A 177 20.96 7.93 -9.18
CA PRO A 177 21.99 7.80 -8.15
C PRO A 177 21.85 8.76 -6.97
N SER A 178 20.85 9.65 -6.94
CA SER A 178 20.63 10.55 -5.79
C SER A 178 19.16 10.89 -5.58
N LEU A 179 18.75 10.91 -4.30
CA LEU A 179 17.39 11.29 -3.85
C LEU A 179 17.00 12.74 -4.22
N SER A 180 17.99 13.57 -4.59
CA SER A 180 17.85 15.00 -4.89
C SER A 180 17.94 15.34 -6.38
N SER A 181 18.45 14.45 -7.22
CA SER A 181 18.57 14.69 -8.67
C SER A 181 17.49 13.88 -9.38
N CYS A 182 16.30 14.46 -9.50
CA CYS A 182 15.22 13.89 -10.30
C CYS A 182 15.58 14.02 -11.80
N GLU A 183 16.34 13.06 -12.33
CA GLU A 183 16.74 13.06 -13.74
C GLU A 183 15.54 12.77 -14.65
N ASN A 184 15.40 13.57 -15.71
CA ASN A 184 14.32 13.45 -16.68
C ASN A 184 14.47 12.15 -17.47
N GLY A 185 13.46 11.29 -17.44
CA GLY A 185 13.50 10.06 -18.24
C GLY A 185 12.32 9.14 -17.99
N LEU A 186 11.47 8.98 -19.01
CA LEU A 186 10.35 8.04 -19.03
C LEU A 186 10.82 6.57 -18.94
N GLU A 187 12.04 6.28 -19.42
CA GLU A 187 12.58 4.92 -19.55
C GLU A 187 12.78 4.20 -18.21
N HIS A 188 12.96 4.94 -17.11
CA HIS A 188 13.09 4.36 -15.77
C HIS A 188 11.75 4.19 -15.05
N ALA A 189 10.69 4.87 -15.50
CA ALA A 189 9.36 4.77 -14.90
C ALA A 189 8.58 3.54 -15.41
N ILE A 190 8.82 3.12 -16.66
CA ILE A 190 8.11 2.01 -17.30
C ILE A 190 8.34 0.67 -16.57
N PRO A 191 9.58 0.26 -16.25
CA PRO A 191 9.83 -1.01 -15.54
C PRO A 191 9.11 -1.03 -14.19
N HIS A 192 9.21 0.06 -13.41
CA HIS A 192 8.52 0.21 -12.12
C HIS A 192 7.00 0.09 -12.23
N TYR A 193 6.40 0.68 -13.27
CA TYR A 193 4.98 0.52 -13.52
C TYR A 193 4.61 -0.93 -13.81
N ILE A 194 5.38 -1.63 -14.64
CA ILE A 194 5.11 -3.03 -14.96
C ILE A 194 5.22 -3.89 -13.70
N THR A 195 6.31 -3.77 -12.95
CA THR A 195 6.57 -4.58 -11.76
C THR A 195 5.60 -4.27 -10.63
N THR A 196 5.03 -3.07 -10.55
CA THR A 196 4.01 -2.77 -9.54
C THR A 196 2.57 -3.11 -9.98
N TYR A 197 2.18 -2.83 -11.24
CA TYR A 197 0.82 -3.10 -11.70
C TYR A 197 0.55 -4.56 -12.04
N ALA A 198 1.57 -5.32 -12.52
CA ALA A 198 1.38 -6.72 -12.88
C ALA A 198 0.98 -7.59 -11.66
N PRO A 199 1.63 -7.47 -10.48
CA PRO A 199 1.18 -8.15 -9.27
C PRO A 199 -0.24 -7.76 -8.84
N LEU A 200 -0.58 -6.47 -8.92
CA LEU A 200 -1.92 -5.99 -8.56
C LEU A 200 -3.00 -6.61 -9.45
N LEU A 201 -2.75 -6.66 -10.77
CA LEU A 201 -3.64 -7.32 -11.72
C LEU A 201 -3.76 -8.82 -11.45
N LEU A 202 -2.66 -9.49 -11.11
CA LEU A 202 -2.66 -10.89 -10.73
C LEU A 202 -3.59 -11.14 -9.54
N VAL A 203 -3.43 -10.37 -8.45
CA VAL A 203 -4.27 -10.49 -7.25
C VAL A 203 -5.74 -10.24 -7.58
N LEU A 204 -6.02 -9.19 -8.36
CA LEU A 204 -7.39 -8.79 -8.72
C LEU A 204 -8.09 -9.84 -9.60
N VAL A 205 -7.37 -10.52 -10.49
CA VAL A 205 -7.94 -11.55 -11.38
C VAL A 205 -8.02 -12.92 -10.71
N VAL A 206 -6.99 -13.31 -9.96
CA VAL A 206 -6.90 -14.66 -9.39
C VAL A 206 -7.81 -14.83 -8.17
N ASN A 207 -7.96 -13.80 -7.32
CA ASN A 207 -8.78 -13.90 -6.11
C ASN A 207 -10.25 -14.26 -6.41
N PRO A 208 -10.97 -13.60 -7.33
CA PRO A 208 -12.34 -13.98 -7.69
C PRO A 208 -12.45 -15.43 -8.19
N ILE A 209 -11.44 -15.91 -8.94
CA ILE A 209 -11.40 -17.30 -9.44
C ILE A 209 -11.25 -18.29 -8.29
N LEU A 210 -10.35 -18.00 -7.35
CA LEU A 210 -10.14 -18.82 -6.16
C LEU A 210 -11.40 -18.85 -5.30
N PHE A 211 -12.00 -17.70 -5.00
CA PHE A 211 -13.25 -17.64 -4.23
C PHE A 211 -14.40 -18.38 -4.91
N ARG A 212 -14.55 -18.24 -6.23
CA ARG A 212 -15.54 -19.01 -7.00
C ARG A 212 -15.31 -20.51 -6.85
N ARG A 213 -14.06 -20.96 -6.94
CA ARG A 213 -13.72 -22.38 -6.74
C ARG A 213 -13.98 -22.86 -5.32
N THR A 214 -13.71 -22.02 -4.31
CA THR A 214 -13.99 -22.32 -2.90
C THR A 214 -15.48 -22.50 -2.64
N VAL A 215 -16.34 -21.68 -3.25
CA VAL A 215 -17.80 -21.80 -3.11
C VAL A 215 -18.36 -23.03 -3.85
N SER A 216 -17.73 -23.45 -4.95
CA SER A 216 -18.17 -24.61 -5.74
C SER A 216 -17.64 -25.97 -5.26
N ALA A 217 -16.72 -25.99 -4.30
CA ALA A 217 -16.04 -27.19 -3.79
C ALA A 217 -16.73 -27.76 -2.56
#